data_AF-A0AAW9B7W0-F1
#
_entry.id   AF-A0AAW9B7W0-F1
#
_cell.length_a   1.000
_cell.length_b   1.000
_cell.length_c   1.000
_cell.angle_alpha   90.00
_cell.angle_beta   90.00
_cell.angle_gamma   90.00
#
_symmetry.space_group_name_H-M   'P 1'
#
loop_
_entity.id
_entity.type
_entity.pdbx_description
1 polymer ?
#
loop_
_entity_poly.entity_id
_entity_poly.type
_entity_poly.pdbx_seq_one_letter_code
_entity_poly.pdbx_strand_id
1 'polypeptide(L)'
;TRARATGVPAVFWLDENRAHDAELIKKVNAYLPDHDTTGLEIKILAPVEACKYSLERMKAGLDTISVTGNVLRDYLTDLFPILELGTSAKMLSIVPLMNGGGLFETGAGGSAPKHVQQVEKENHLRWDSLGEFLALAASLEHLSSVTGNAKAQVLADTLDKATGEFLDKNKSPSRKVG
;
A
#
# COMPACT_ATOMS: atom_id res chain seq x y z
N THR A 1 10.07 -1.26 11.23
CA THR A 1 9.63 0.13 10.93
C THR A 1 8.13 0.29 10.87
N ARG A 2 7.39 -0.28 9.88
CA ARG A 2 5.93 -0.04 9.73
C ARG A 2 5.10 -0.41 10.95
N ALA A 3 5.31 -1.60 11.53
CA ALA A 3 4.61 -2.03 12.75
C ALA A 3 4.79 -1.05 13.93
N ARG A 4 5.97 -0.44 14.07
CA ARG A 4 6.24 0.59 15.10
C ARG A 4 5.51 1.90 14.80
N ALA A 5 5.51 2.32 13.53
CA ALA A 5 4.87 3.57 13.12
C ALA A 5 3.35 3.54 13.27
N THR A 6 2.72 2.38 13.04
CA THR A 6 1.25 2.24 13.08
C THR A 6 0.73 1.60 14.37
N GLY A 7 1.57 0.89 15.13
CA GLY A 7 1.13 0.08 16.27
C GLY A 7 0.32 -1.17 15.87
N VAL A 8 0.22 -1.47 14.58
CA VAL A 8 -0.57 -2.58 14.04
C VAL A 8 0.25 -3.88 14.07
N PRO A 9 -0.34 -5.03 14.42
CA PRO A 9 0.33 -6.33 14.35
C PRO A 9 0.86 -6.63 12.94
N ALA A 10 2.08 -7.15 12.85
CA ALA A 10 2.70 -7.58 11.60
C ALA A 10 2.84 -9.10 11.54
N VAL A 11 2.37 -9.69 10.45
CA VAL A 11 2.39 -11.14 10.24
C VAL A 11 3.26 -11.43 9.02
N PHE A 12 4.31 -12.23 9.21
CA PHE A 12 5.07 -12.84 8.12
C PHE A 12 4.32 -14.05 7.58
N TRP A 13 3.98 -14.05 6.29
CA TRP A 13 3.21 -15.13 5.64
C TRP A 13 4.19 -16.12 5.02
N LEU A 14 4.67 -17.05 5.84
CA LEU A 14 5.71 -18.03 5.48
C LEU A 14 5.30 -19.41 5.99
N ASP A 15 5.28 -20.39 5.09
CA ASP A 15 4.95 -21.78 5.42
C ASP A 15 6.21 -22.58 5.73
N GLU A 16 6.40 -23.02 6.98
CA GLU A 16 7.56 -23.85 7.37
C GLU A 16 7.66 -25.17 6.60
N ASN A 17 6.56 -25.67 6.02
CA ASN A 17 6.55 -26.88 5.20
C ASN A 17 7.01 -26.63 3.76
N ARG A 18 7.13 -25.37 3.34
CA ARG A 18 7.70 -25.00 2.04
C ARG A 18 9.19 -24.72 2.23
N ALA A 19 10.04 -25.55 1.63
CA ALA A 19 11.50 -25.46 1.80
C ALA A 19 12.08 -24.04 1.58
N HIS A 20 11.56 -23.31 0.59
CA HIS A 20 11.95 -21.92 0.35
C HIS A 20 11.62 -20.99 1.55
N ASP A 21 10.39 -21.09 2.07
CA ASP A 21 9.91 -20.27 3.16
C ASP A 21 10.60 -20.65 4.47
N ALA A 22 10.91 -21.93 4.70
CA ALA A 22 11.70 -22.38 5.85
C ALA A 22 13.08 -21.69 5.92
N GLU A 23 13.76 -21.50 4.79
CA GLU A 23 15.01 -20.72 4.75
C GLU A 23 14.78 -19.22 4.99
N LEU A 24 13.66 -18.67 4.54
CA LEU A 24 13.29 -17.28 4.86
C LEU A 24 12.97 -17.10 6.34
N ILE A 25 12.28 -18.06 6.98
CA ILE A 25 11.98 -18.03 8.42
C ILE A 25 13.27 -17.98 9.24
N LYS A 26 14.30 -18.77 8.87
CA LYS A 26 15.62 -18.70 9.51
C LYS A 26 16.21 -17.29 9.44
N LYS A 27 16.13 -16.64 8.27
CA LYS A 27 16.62 -15.27 8.07
C LYS A 27 15.81 -14.25 8.86
N VAL A 28 14.48 -14.37 8.86
CA VAL A 28 13.60 -13.52 9.68
C VAL A 28 13.99 -13.62 11.15
N ASN A 29 14.14 -14.84 11.69
CA ASN A 29 14.53 -15.06 13.08
C ASN A 29 15.95 -14.57 13.38
N ALA A 30 16.86 -14.60 12.41
CA ALA A 30 18.22 -14.09 12.57
C ALA A 30 18.27 -12.56 12.61
N TYR A 31 17.47 -11.87 11.78
CA TYR A 31 17.53 -10.41 11.64
C TYR A 31 16.53 -9.65 12.50
N LEU A 32 15.43 -10.28 12.93
CA LEU A 32 14.44 -9.62 13.78
C LEU A 32 15.04 -9.10 15.11
N PRO A 33 15.98 -9.82 15.78
CA PRO A 33 16.67 -9.32 16.97
C PRO A 33 17.59 -8.10 16.74
N ASP A 34 17.97 -7.80 15.50
CA ASP A 34 18.77 -6.60 15.17
C ASP A 34 17.94 -5.30 15.26
N HIS A 35 16.65 -5.41 15.60
CA HIS A 35 15.71 -4.33 15.72
C HIS A 35 15.03 -4.31 17.10
N ASP A 36 14.70 -3.12 17.60
CA ASP A 36 13.85 -3.00 18.78
C ASP A 36 12.41 -3.42 18.46
N THR A 37 12.02 -4.57 19.01
CA THR A 37 10.68 -5.16 18.87
C THR A 37 9.82 -5.01 20.12
N THR A 38 10.28 -4.24 21.12
CA THR A 38 9.57 -4.03 22.37
C THR A 38 8.15 -3.50 22.11
N GLY A 39 7.14 -4.16 22.67
CA GLY A 39 5.74 -3.80 22.51
C GLY A 39 5.18 -3.93 21.09
N LEU A 40 5.86 -4.65 20.18
CA LEU A 40 5.32 -5.01 18.87
C LEU A 40 4.74 -6.41 18.88
N GLU A 41 3.57 -6.57 18.26
CA GLU A 41 3.02 -7.89 17.94
C GLU A 41 3.53 -8.32 16.55
N ILE A 42 4.46 -9.28 16.53
CA ILE A 42 5.04 -9.83 15.31
C ILE A 42 4.83 -11.34 15.32
N LYS A 43 4.24 -11.89 14.25
CA LYS A 43 3.99 -13.32 14.09
C LYS A 43 4.58 -13.86 12.79
N ILE A 44 4.88 -15.16 12.77
CA ILE A 44 5.15 -15.92 11.55
C ILE A 44 4.06 -16.98 11.45
N LEU A 45 3.26 -16.95 10.39
CA LEU A 45 2.15 -17.86 10.16
C LEU A 45 2.18 -18.36 8.70
N ALA A 46 1.79 -19.62 8.48
CA ALA A 46 1.58 -20.13 7.12
C ALA A 46 0.50 -19.28 6.41
N PRO A 47 0.56 -19.09 5.07
CA PRO A 47 -0.31 -18.16 4.35
C PRO A 47 -1.82 -18.36 4.61
N VAL A 48 -2.27 -19.61 4.76
CA VAL A 48 -3.68 -19.92 5.07
C VAL A 48 -4.08 -19.40 6.45
N GLU A 49 -3.25 -19.64 7.46
CA GLU A 49 -3.52 -19.20 8.84
C GLU A 49 -3.35 -17.69 9.00
N ALA A 50 -2.37 -17.10 8.31
CA ALA A 50 -2.17 -15.66 8.25
C ALA A 50 -3.38 -14.95 7.60
N CYS A 51 -3.94 -15.54 6.54
CA CYS A 51 -5.15 -15.03 5.88
C CYS A 51 -6.36 -15.08 6.82
N LYS A 52 -6.61 -16.23 7.48
CA LYS A 52 -7.70 -16.36 8.47
C LYS A 52 -7.57 -15.34 9.60
N TYR A 53 -6.39 -15.24 10.21
CA TYR A 53 -6.11 -14.26 11.28
C TYR A 53 -6.39 -12.82 10.82
N SER A 54 -5.97 -12.47 9.60
CA SER A 54 -6.18 -11.13 9.04
C SER A 54 -7.67 -10.86 8.76
N LEU A 55 -8.40 -11.84 8.22
CA LEU A 55 -9.84 -11.71 7.94
C LEU A 55 -10.68 -11.63 9.22
N GLU A 56 -10.33 -12.40 10.26
CA GLU A 56 -10.98 -12.33 11.57
C GLU A 56 -10.83 -10.93 12.20
N ARG A 57 -9.62 -10.37 12.13
CA ARG A 57 -9.34 -9.00 12.59
C ARG A 57 -10.06 -7.94 11.75
N MET A 58 -9.99 -8.05 10.43
CA MET A 58 -10.67 -7.14 9.50
C MET A 58 -12.18 -7.11 9.77
N LYS A 59 -12.80 -8.27 10.02
CA LYS A 59 -14.23 -8.36 10.39
C LYS A 59 -14.54 -7.65 11.72
N ALA A 60 -13.57 -7.59 12.63
CA ALA A 60 -13.68 -6.86 13.88
C ALA A 60 -13.29 -5.37 13.77
N GLY A 61 -13.00 -4.85 12.57
CA GLY A 61 -12.55 -3.47 12.35
C GLY A 61 -11.11 -3.21 12.80
N LEU A 62 -10.28 -4.25 12.85
CA LEU A 62 -8.88 -4.17 13.26
C LEU A 62 -7.94 -4.41 12.08
N ASP A 63 -6.87 -3.62 12.02
CA ASP A 63 -5.88 -3.70 10.95
C ASP A 63 -4.87 -4.83 11.18
N THR A 64 -4.25 -5.33 10.10
CA THR A 64 -3.14 -6.29 10.14
C THR A 64 -2.15 -5.98 9.02
N ILE A 65 -0.85 -5.91 9.32
CA ILE A 65 0.19 -5.78 8.29
C ILE A 65 0.56 -7.18 7.78
N SER A 66 0.40 -7.43 6.48
CA SER A 66 0.96 -8.60 5.81
C SER A 66 2.40 -8.34 5.37
N VAL A 67 3.33 -9.21 5.78
CA VAL A 67 4.73 -9.19 5.37
C VAL A 67 5.00 -10.44 4.55
N THR A 68 5.17 -10.27 3.23
CA THR A 68 5.11 -11.40 2.30
C THR A 68 6.24 -11.38 1.28
N GLY A 69 6.43 -12.52 0.58
CA GLY A 69 7.24 -12.59 -0.62
C GLY A 69 6.57 -11.92 -1.84
N ASN A 70 7.27 -11.93 -2.98
CA ASN A 70 6.90 -11.14 -4.16
C ASN A 70 5.54 -11.51 -4.78
N VAL A 71 5.23 -12.80 -4.91
CA VAL A 71 3.94 -13.25 -5.49
C VAL A 71 2.77 -12.85 -4.58
N LEU A 72 2.88 -13.10 -3.28
CA LEU A 72 1.83 -12.74 -2.33
C LEU A 72 1.68 -11.22 -2.19
N ARG A 73 2.75 -10.44 -2.35
CA ARG A 73 2.65 -8.97 -2.42
C ARG A 73 1.63 -8.59 -3.48
N ASP A 74 1.83 -9.08 -4.70
CA ASP A 74 0.98 -8.78 -5.86
C ASP A 74 -0.50 -9.16 -5.59
N TYR A 75 -0.73 -10.39 -5.12
CA TYR A 75 -2.08 -10.90 -4.88
C TYR A 75 -2.81 -10.14 -3.78
N LEU A 76 -2.13 -9.87 -2.67
CA LEU A 76 -2.76 -9.27 -1.49
C LEU A 76 -3.00 -7.77 -1.68
N THR A 77 -2.14 -7.08 -2.43
CA THR A 77 -2.34 -5.66 -2.77
C THR A 77 -3.44 -5.43 -3.81
N ASP A 78 -3.93 -6.49 -4.47
CA ASP A 78 -5.15 -6.42 -5.25
C ASP A 78 -6.37 -6.85 -4.42
N LEU A 79 -6.28 -8.00 -3.75
CA LEU A 79 -7.37 -8.62 -2.99
C LEU A 79 -7.99 -7.69 -1.94
N PHE A 80 -7.19 -7.23 -0.97
CA PHE A 80 -7.72 -6.46 0.16
C PHE A 80 -8.21 -5.07 -0.25
N PRO A 81 -7.47 -4.29 -1.06
CA PRO A 81 -7.98 -3.01 -1.56
C PRO A 81 -9.26 -3.12 -2.39
N ILE A 82 -9.43 -4.18 -3.19
CA ILE A 82 -10.70 -4.42 -3.88
C ILE A 82 -11.84 -4.66 -2.89
N LEU A 83 -11.61 -5.43 -1.82
CA LEU A 83 -12.63 -5.70 -0.81
C LEU A 83 -12.98 -4.45 0.01
N GLU A 84 -11.99 -3.62 0.33
CA GLU A 84 -12.13 -2.44 1.19
C GLU A 84 -12.63 -1.19 0.43
N LEU A 85 -12.12 -0.97 -0.78
CA LEU A 85 -12.30 0.27 -1.54
C LEU A 85 -13.04 0.07 -2.87
N GLY A 86 -13.35 -1.16 -3.24
CA GLY A 86 -13.92 -1.52 -4.54
C GLY A 86 -12.94 -1.42 -5.71
N THR A 87 -11.67 -1.10 -5.46
CA THR A 87 -10.59 -0.99 -6.46
C THR A 87 -9.21 -0.97 -5.79
N SER A 88 -8.20 -1.54 -6.45
CA SER A 88 -6.79 -1.49 -6.04
C SER A 88 -6.01 -0.27 -6.56
N ALA A 89 -6.66 0.60 -7.34
CA ALA A 89 -6.02 1.82 -7.87
C ALA A 89 -5.87 2.94 -6.82
N LYS A 90 -6.59 2.85 -5.69
CA LYS A 90 -6.64 3.89 -4.65
C LYS A 90 -5.69 3.58 -3.48
N MET A 91 -4.47 3.18 -3.82
CA MET A 91 -3.48 2.73 -2.84
C MET A 91 -2.17 3.52 -2.97
N LEU A 92 -1.50 3.74 -1.83
CA LEU A 92 -0.10 4.16 -1.81
C LEU A 92 0.80 2.94 -2.05
N SER A 93 1.66 3.01 -3.06
CA SER A 93 2.71 2.01 -3.32
C SER A 93 4.07 2.69 -3.29
N ILE A 94 4.77 2.55 -2.16
CA ILE A 94 6.04 3.22 -1.87
C ILE A 94 7.15 2.18 -1.84
N VAL A 95 8.20 2.41 -2.64
CA VAL A 95 9.38 1.56 -2.73
C VAL A 95 10.61 2.36 -2.27
N PRO A 96 11.05 2.19 -1.01
CA PRO A 96 12.32 2.73 -0.54
C PRO A 96 13.47 2.04 -1.29
N LEU A 97 14.21 2.80 -2.09
CA LEU A 97 15.35 2.26 -2.83
C LEU A 97 16.51 1.99 -1.88
N MET A 98 17.22 0.88 -2.07
CA MET A 98 18.35 0.50 -1.19
C MET A 98 19.46 1.56 -1.13
N ASN A 99 19.64 2.35 -2.20
CA ASN A 99 20.61 3.45 -2.25
C ASN A 99 20.08 4.77 -1.64
N GLY A 100 19.00 4.72 -0.86
CA GLY A 100 18.46 5.87 -0.13
C GLY A 100 17.49 6.76 -0.90
N GLY A 101 17.17 6.44 -2.17
CA GLY A 101 16.13 7.12 -2.94
C GLY A 101 14.72 6.58 -2.65
N GLY A 102 13.71 7.19 -3.26
CA GLY A 102 12.31 6.74 -3.19
C GLY A 102 11.70 6.57 -4.58
N LEU A 103 10.97 5.47 -4.79
CA LEU A 103 10.10 5.24 -5.94
C LEU A 103 8.65 5.18 -5.43
N PHE A 104 7.74 5.90 -6.10
CA PHE A 104 6.35 6.05 -5.69
C PHE A 104 5.46 5.64 -6.86
N GLU A 105 4.91 4.44 -6.79
CA GLU A 105 3.96 3.93 -7.77
C GLU A 105 2.57 4.49 -7.48
N THR A 106 1.83 4.83 -8.54
CA THR A 106 0.55 5.56 -8.47
C THR A 106 -0.64 4.65 -8.24
N GLY A 107 -0.43 3.45 -7.71
CA GLY A 107 -1.44 2.41 -7.49
C GLY A 107 -0.91 1.01 -7.81
N ALA A 108 -1.68 -0.02 -7.48
CA ALA A 108 -1.31 -1.43 -7.72
C ALA A 108 -1.98 -2.05 -8.97
N GLY A 109 -2.79 -1.28 -9.70
CA GLY A 109 -3.55 -1.74 -10.86
C GLY A 109 -2.80 -1.67 -12.20
N GLY A 110 -3.42 -2.20 -13.25
CA GLY A 110 -2.90 -2.12 -14.62
C GLY A 110 -3.31 -0.85 -15.39
N SER A 111 -2.96 -0.78 -16.68
CA SER A 111 -3.20 0.38 -17.55
C SER A 111 -4.64 0.57 -18.07
N ALA A 112 -5.58 -0.26 -17.61
CA ALA A 112 -7.02 -0.16 -17.89
C ALA A 112 -7.40 0.09 -19.38
N PRO A 113 -7.11 -0.83 -20.32
CA PRO A 113 -7.35 -0.62 -21.77
C PRO A 113 -8.81 -0.32 -22.14
N LYS A 114 -9.78 -0.75 -21.33
CA LYS A 114 -11.20 -0.44 -21.51
C LYS A 114 -11.56 1.03 -21.23
N HIS A 115 -10.66 1.82 -20.64
CA HIS A 115 -10.83 3.26 -20.46
C HIS A 115 -10.56 3.98 -21.78
N VAL A 116 -9.48 3.60 -22.48
CA VAL A 116 -9.13 4.12 -23.80
C VAL A 116 -10.26 3.89 -24.79
N GLN A 117 -10.83 2.68 -24.83
CA GLN A 117 -11.97 2.37 -25.69
C GLN A 117 -13.21 3.23 -25.44
N GLN A 118 -13.39 3.78 -24.22
CA GLN A 118 -14.49 4.69 -23.90
C GLN A 118 -14.19 6.10 -24.42
N VAL A 119 -12.96 6.58 -24.21
CA VAL A 119 -12.50 7.86 -24.75
C VAL A 119 -12.66 7.91 -26.26
N GLU A 120 -12.22 6.86 -26.97
CA GLU A 120 -12.32 6.80 -28.44
C GLU A 120 -13.76 6.86 -28.95
N LYS A 121 -14.73 6.33 -28.19
CA LYS A 121 -16.14 6.24 -28.61
C LYS A 121 -16.97 7.45 -28.21
N GLU A 122 -16.75 7.97 -27.01
CA GLU A 122 -17.64 8.95 -26.39
C GLU A 122 -16.90 10.08 -25.65
N ASN A 123 -15.58 10.21 -25.86
CA ASN A 123 -14.73 11.26 -25.28
C ASN A 123 -14.85 11.38 -23.75
N HIS A 124 -15.03 10.24 -23.07
CA HIS A 124 -15.17 10.16 -21.62
C HIS A 124 -14.07 9.28 -21.01
N LEU A 125 -13.19 9.89 -20.21
CA LEU A 125 -12.14 9.19 -19.47
C LEU A 125 -12.58 8.95 -18.03
N ARG A 126 -12.85 7.70 -17.68
CA ARG A 126 -13.17 7.27 -16.30
C ARG A 126 -11.95 6.79 -15.49
N TRP A 127 -10.74 7.16 -15.91
CA TRP A 127 -9.52 6.88 -15.14
C TRP A 127 -9.48 7.78 -13.91
N ASP A 128 -9.30 7.16 -12.74
CA ASP A 128 -9.23 7.87 -11.46
C ASP A 128 -7.77 8.09 -11.08
N SER A 129 -7.30 9.33 -11.17
CA SER A 129 -5.92 9.73 -10.86
C SER A 129 -5.62 9.89 -9.37
N LEU A 130 -6.51 9.44 -8.47
CA LEU A 130 -6.29 9.56 -7.02
C LEU A 130 -4.93 9.01 -6.59
N GLY A 131 -4.50 7.86 -7.12
CA GLY A 131 -3.22 7.28 -6.79
C GLY A 131 -2.01 8.12 -7.25
N GLU A 132 -2.16 8.92 -8.31
CA GLU A 132 -1.13 9.88 -8.75
C GLU A 132 -1.00 11.04 -7.76
N PHE A 133 -2.12 11.54 -7.23
CA PHE A 133 -2.13 12.60 -6.21
C PHE A 133 -1.46 12.11 -4.92
N LEU A 134 -1.82 10.90 -4.47
CA LEU A 134 -1.25 10.26 -3.30
C LEU A 134 0.26 10.02 -3.45
N ALA A 135 0.70 9.49 -4.60
CA ALA A 135 2.12 9.27 -4.88
C ALA A 135 2.92 10.58 -4.94
N LEU A 136 2.33 11.66 -5.49
CA LEU A 136 2.97 12.97 -5.52
C LEU A 136 3.15 13.57 -4.13
N ALA A 137 2.14 13.47 -3.26
CA ALA A 137 2.25 13.93 -1.87
C ALA A 137 3.37 13.18 -1.12
N ALA A 138 3.40 11.85 -1.21
CA ALA A 138 4.46 11.04 -0.62
C ALA A 138 5.85 11.36 -1.20
N SER A 139 5.94 11.66 -2.49
CA SER A 139 7.21 12.06 -3.14
C SER A 139 7.72 13.42 -2.62
N LEU A 140 6.83 14.39 -2.41
CA LEU A 140 7.16 15.71 -1.86
C LEU A 140 7.57 15.61 -0.38
N GLU A 141 6.90 14.80 0.41
CA GLU A 141 7.27 14.50 1.80
C GLU A 141 8.65 13.85 1.87
N HIS A 142 8.91 12.86 1.00
CA HIS A 142 10.23 12.24 0.90
C HIS A 142 11.31 13.26 0.54
N LEU A 143 11.08 14.11 -0.48
CA LEU A 143 12.01 15.17 -0.87
C LEU A 143 12.32 16.12 0.31
N SER A 144 11.28 16.52 1.06
CA SER A 144 11.42 17.34 2.26
C SER A 144 12.32 16.66 3.30
N SER A 145 12.02 15.40 3.64
CA SER A 145 12.77 14.67 4.68
C SER A 145 14.24 14.43 4.32
N VAL A 146 14.55 14.13 3.06
CA VAL A 146 15.93 13.79 2.64
C VAL A 146 16.80 15.01 2.34
N THR A 147 16.20 16.15 1.95
CA THR A 147 16.94 17.37 1.58
C THR A 147 16.79 18.52 2.58
N GLY A 148 15.87 18.41 3.54
CA GLY A 148 15.49 19.52 4.43
C GLY A 148 14.67 20.61 3.73
N ASN A 149 14.07 20.33 2.57
CA ASN A 149 13.30 21.30 1.80
C ASN A 149 11.92 21.56 2.43
N ALA A 150 11.85 22.53 3.33
CA ALA A 150 10.62 22.92 4.01
C ALA A 150 9.47 23.32 3.06
N LYS A 151 9.77 23.84 1.85
CA LYS A 151 8.73 24.17 0.87
C LYS A 151 8.08 22.92 0.30
N ALA A 152 8.85 21.83 0.13
CA ALA A 152 8.30 20.55 -0.32
C ALA A 152 7.31 19.99 0.71
N GLN A 153 7.58 20.15 2.02
CA GLN A 153 6.63 19.77 3.07
C GLN A 153 5.30 20.52 2.93
N VAL A 154 5.35 21.84 2.76
CA VAL A 154 4.14 22.66 2.60
C VAL A 154 3.31 22.20 1.39
N LEU A 155 3.98 21.84 0.29
CA LEU A 155 3.30 21.31 -0.90
C LEU A 155 2.68 19.92 -0.63
N ALA A 156 3.35 19.04 0.10
CA ALA A 156 2.81 17.74 0.49
C ALA A 156 1.56 17.92 1.37
N ASP A 157 1.66 18.70 2.45
CA ASP A 157 0.57 18.91 3.40
C ASP A 157 -0.67 19.54 2.73
N THR A 158 -0.45 20.49 1.82
CA THR A 158 -1.54 21.14 1.10
C THR A 158 -2.17 20.25 0.03
N LEU A 159 -1.38 19.39 -0.63
CA LEU A 159 -1.88 18.40 -1.57
C LEU A 159 -2.68 17.29 -0.86
N ASP A 160 -2.25 16.84 0.31
CA ASP A 160 -3.01 15.87 1.13
C ASP A 160 -4.36 16.45 1.53
N LYS A 161 -4.39 17.71 1.97
CA LYS A 161 -5.63 18.41 2.29
C LYS A 161 -6.55 18.53 1.05
N ALA A 162 -6.00 18.91 -0.09
CA ALA A 162 -6.75 19.01 -1.34
C ALA A 162 -7.30 17.65 -1.79
N THR A 163 -6.53 16.58 -1.60
CA THR A 163 -6.94 15.19 -1.89
C THR A 163 -8.09 14.77 -0.98
N GLY A 164 -8.03 15.07 0.32
CA GLY A 164 -9.13 14.85 1.26
C GLY A 164 -10.41 15.60 0.84
N GLU A 165 -10.29 16.89 0.51
CA GLU A 165 -11.42 17.70 0.06
C GLU A 165 -12.02 17.18 -1.26
N PHE A 166 -11.19 16.69 -2.19
CA PHE A 166 -11.61 16.05 -3.43
C PHE A 166 -12.48 14.81 -3.18
N LEU A 167 -12.10 13.99 -2.18
CA LEU A 167 -12.86 12.82 -1.76
C LEU A 167 -14.16 13.21 -1.05
N ASP A 168 -14.10 14.13 -0.09
CA ASP A 168 -15.26 14.61 0.67
C ASP A 168 -16.34 15.22 -0.25
N LYS A 169 -15.91 15.92 -1.29
CA LYS A 169 -16.81 16.52 -2.30
C LYS A 169 -17.21 15.56 -3.42
N ASN A 170 -16.83 14.28 -3.32
CA ASN A 170 -17.09 13.23 -4.30
C ASN A 170 -16.77 13.67 -5.74
N LYS A 171 -15.56 14.21 -5.94
CA LYS A 171 -15.10 14.73 -7.23
C LYS A 171 -14.35 13.70 -8.08
N SER A 172 -14.38 12.42 -7.68
CA SER A 172 -13.87 11.31 -8.48
C SER A 172 -14.63 11.16 -9.81
N PRO A 173 -13.99 10.68 -10.89
CA PRO A 173 -14.63 10.51 -12.19
C PRO A 173 -15.88 9.63 -12.15
N SER A 174 -16.96 10.08 -12.79
CA SER A 174 -18.14 9.25 -13.06
C SER A 174 -17.80 8.18 -14.11
N ARG A 175 -18.50 7.04 -14.05
CA ARG A 175 -18.39 5.99 -15.08
C ARG A 175 -19.24 6.27 -16.32
N LYS A 176 -20.20 7.19 -16.22
CA LYS A 176 -21.15 7.54 -17.28
C LYS A 176 -20.78 8.89 -17.89
N VAL A 177 -21.05 9.03 -19.18
CA VAL A 177 -20.94 10.30 -19.91
C VAL A 177 -22.00 11.29 -19.41
N GLY A 178 -21.60 12.56 -19.28
CA GLY A 178 -22.45 13.66 -18.77
C GLY A 178 -22.53 13.71 -17.25
#